data_AF-A0A3M3RY20-F1
#
_entry.id   AF-A0A3M3RY20-F1
#
_cell.length_a   1.000
_cell.length_b   1.000
_cell.length_c   1.000
_cell.angle_alpha   90.00
_cell.angle_beta   90.00
_cell.angle_gamma   90.00
#
_symmetry.space_group_name_H-M   'P 1'
#
loop_
_entity.id
_entity.type
_entity.pdbx_description
1 polymer ?
#
loop_
_entity_poly.entity_id
_entity_poly.type
_entity_poly.pdbx_seq_one_letter_code
_entity_poly.pdbx_strand_id
1 'polypeptide(L)'
;MPSSAVSPDLGLTFPFHINGDMSERIMTIIESMVPASEVYSIDEAFADLTGIPGDLTAFGRRIRSTILKCTGIPVGVGIAPTKTLAKLANHTAKRLLAQTGGVVDICDLHKRNWVLRNTCVSEVWGVGKKMKAHLEAMNIRSAMDLAKADPRTLRTRFSVVIEKTARELAGTSCLEMGEAEPPKQEICSSRMFGQRLTTIEPIKEAVATLHPACR
;
A
#
# COMPACT_ATOMS: atom_id res chain seq x y z
N MET A 1 28.87 3.23 14.59
CA MET A 1 27.62 2.57 14.13
C MET A 1 26.79 3.67 13.49
N PRO A 2 26.62 3.74 12.16
CA PRO A 2 25.75 4.75 11.60
C PRO A 2 24.33 4.36 12.03
N SER A 3 23.66 5.28 12.72
CA SER A 3 22.22 5.22 12.91
C SER A 3 21.61 5.23 11.51
N SER A 4 21.10 4.09 11.05
CA SER A 4 20.22 4.03 9.88
C SER A 4 18.99 4.86 10.22
N ALA A 5 19.04 6.15 9.91
CA ALA A 5 17.92 7.05 10.10
C ALA A 5 16.76 6.46 9.30
N VAL A 6 15.73 6.01 10.00
CA VAL A 6 14.54 5.46 9.37
C VAL A 6 13.81 6.63 8.71
N SER A 7 13.97 6.75 7.40
CA SER A 7 13.36 7.81 6.60
C SER A 7 11.84 7.68 6.54
N PRO A 8 11.08 8.78 6.64
CA PRO A 8 9.63 8.74 6.49
C PRO A 8 9.22 8.52 5.02
N ASP A 9 8.45 7.47 4.80
CA ASP A 9 7.76 7.15 3.56
C ASP A 9 6.33 7.71 3.56
N LEU A 10 5.91 8.16 2.39
CA LEU A 10 4.56 8.64 2.10
C LEU A 10 3.81 7.62 1.26
N GLY A 11 2.74 7.03 1.78
CA GLY A 11 1.81 6.18 1.04
C GLY A 11 0.63 6.98 0.53
N LEU A 12 0.45 7.05 -0.79
CA LEU A 12 -0.66 7.73 -1.47
C LEU A 12 -1.57 6.70 -2.11
N THR A 13 -2.90 6.83 -1.94
CA THR A 13 -3.88 6.05 -2.72
C THR A 13 -5.01 6.94 -3.22
N PHE A 14 -5.52 6.62 -4.40
CA PHE A 14 -6.59 7.32 -5.09
C PHE A 14 -7.65 6.33 -5.64
N PRO A 15 -8.78 6.80 -6.21
CA PRO A 15 -9.89 5.91 -6.59
C PRO A 15 -9.51 4.93 -7.70
N PHE A 16 -9.94 3.67 -7.56
CA PHE A 16 -9.63 2.55 -8.47
C PHE A 16 -10.19 2.65 -9.90
N HIS A 17 -11.02 3.64 -10.21
CA HIS A 17 -11.65 3.84 -11.54
C HIS A 17 -10.90 4.79 -12.46
N ILE A 18 -9.69 5.18 -12.11
CA ILE A 18 -8.86 6.04 -12.95
C ILE A 18 -8.32 5.28 -14.17
N ASN A 19 -8.23 5.96 -15.30
CA ASN A 19 -7.54 5.47 -16.48
C ASN A 19 -6.02 5.76 -16.39
N GLY A 20 -5.24 5.13 -17.25
CA GLY A 20 -3.77 5.23 -17.26
C GLY A 20 -3.27 6.69 -17.34
N ASP A 21 -3.87 7.50 -18.19
CA ASP A 21 -3.47 8.91 -18.38
C ASP A 21 -3.66 9.75 -17.10
N MET A 22 -4.74 9.51 -16.35
CA MET A 22 -4.97 10.23 -15.09
C MET A 22 -4.04 9.73 -13.98
N SER A 23 -3.72 8.43 -13.96
CA SER A 23 -2.68 7.89 -13.09
C SER A 23 -1.35 8.59 -13.33
N GLU A 24 -0.89 8.61 -14.59
CA GLU A 24 0.38 9.20 -14.98
C GLU A 24 0.46 10.67 -14.56
N ARG A 25 -0.60 11.44 -14.80
CA ARG A 25 -0.67 12.84 -14.36
C ARG A 25 -0.56 13.01 -12.84
N ILE A 26 -1.20 12.13 -12.05
CA ILE A 26 -1.07 12.16 -10.59
C ILE A 26 0.37 11.85 -10.19
N MET A 27 0.99 10.84 -10.80
CA MET A 27 2.38 10.47 -10.50
C MET A 27 3.36 11.60 -10.83
N THR A 28 3.21 12.26 -11.98
CA THR A 28 4.04 13.42 -12.35
C THR A 28 3.93 14.57 -11.34
N ILE A 29 2.72 14.83 -10.81
CA ILE A 29 2.53 15.85 -9.77
C ILE A 29 3.29 15.46 -8.50
N ILE A 30 3.19 14.19 -8.09
CA ILE A 30 3.88 13.69 -6.89
C ILE A 30 5.40 13.83 -7.07
N GLU A 31 5.94 13.32 -8.17
CA GLU A 31 7.37 13.40 -8.54
C GLU A 31 7.91 14.83 -8.50
N SER A 32 7.12 15.81 -8.93
CA SER A 32 7.53 17.23 -8.91
C SER A 32 7.65 17.84 -7.50
N MET A 33 7.08 17.19 -6.48
CA MET A 33 6.97 17.71 -5.12
C MET A 33 7.89 17.01 -4.11
N VAL A 34 8.43 15.83 -4.46
CA VAL A 34 9.18 14.95 -3.56
C VAL A 34 10.55 14.61 -4.16
N PRO A 35 11.57 14.32 -3.32
CA PRO A 35 12.89 13.91 -3.81
C PRO A 35 12.89 12.63 -4.66
N ALA A 36 12.07 11.65 -4.29
CA ALA A 36 11.94 10.38 -4.98
C ALA A 36 10.54 9.79 -4.78
N SER A 37 10.04 9.07 -5.78
CA SER A 37 8.79 8.31 -5.69
C SER A 37 8.84 7.01 -6.46
N GLU A 38 8.02 6.05 -6.02
CA GLU A 38 7.90 4.70 -6.55
C GLU A 38 6.41 4.42 -6.82
N VAL A 39 6.08 4.10 -8.06
CA VAL A 39 4.72 3.71 -8.46
C VAL A 39 4.48 2.27 -8.03
N TYR A 40 3.51 2.04 -7.14
CA TYR A 40 3.15 0.71 -6.64
C TYR A 40 2.03 0.09 -7.47
N SER A 41 1.05 0.89 -7.87
CA SER A 41 -0.05 0.49 -8.77
C SER A 41 -0.55 1.71 -9.54
N ILE A 42 -1.54 1.49 -10.42
CA ILE A 42 -2.21 2.59 -11.13
C ILE A 42 -2.82 3.61 -10.16
N ASP A 43 -3.22 3.18 -8.96
CA ASP A 43 -3.91 3.99 -7.97
C ASP A 43 -3.10 4.24 -6.69
N GLU A 44 -1.83 3.80 -6.65
CA GLU A 44 -0.98 3.91 -5.45
C GLU A 44 0.48 4.24 -5.76
N ALA A 45 1.05 5.12 -4.93
CA ALA A 45 2.45 5.51 -5.00
C ALA A 45 3.06 5.60 -3.60
N PHE A 46 4.35 5.31 -3.51
CA PHE A 46 5.19 5.67 -2.38
C PHE A 46 6.07 6.86 -2.73
N ALA A 47 6.33 7.74 -1.78
CA ALA A 47 7.27 8.84 -1.96
C ALA A 47 8.17 9.01 -0.75
N ASP A 48 9.44 9.31 -1.01
CA ASP A 48 10.43 9.66 0.00
C ASP A 48 10.17 11.07 0.50
N LEU A 49 10.18 11.27 1.81
CA LEU A 49 10.13 12.60 2.42
C LEU A 49 11.46 12.99 3.07
N THR A 50 12.53 12.23 2.84
CA THR A 50 13.87 12.52 3.36
C THR A 50 14.31 13.93 2.94
N GLY A 51 14.73 14.73 3.91
CA GLY A 51 15.21 16.09 3.66
C GLY A 51 14.12 17.14 3.42
N ILE A 52 12.83 16.77 3.46
CA ILE A 52 11.74 17.74 3.40
C ILE A 52 11.62 18.45 4.77
N PRO A 53 11.81 19.77 4.84
CA PRO A 53 11.71 20.50 6.10
C PRO A 53 10.25 20.77 6.50
N GLY A 54 10.02 20.88 7.80
CA GLY A 54 8.76 21.37 8.37
C GLY A 54 7.75 20.28 8.72
N ASP A 55 6.47 20.68 8.82
CA ASP A 55 5.36 19.78 9.18
C ASP A 55 4.98 18.88 8.00
N LEU A 56 5.28 17.58 8.12
CA LEU A 56 4.93 16.57 7.13
C LEU A 56 3.41 16.44 6.93
N THR A 57 2.61 16.69 7.96
CA THR A 57 1.15 16.66 7.82
C THR A 57 0.66 17.80 6.94
N ALA A 58 1.21 19.01 7.12
CA ALA A 58 0.94 20.15 6.24
C ALA A 58 1.44 19.89 4.80
N PHE A 59 2.59 19.25 4.66
CA PHE A 59 3.11 18.81 3.36
C PHE A 59 2.16 17.82 2.66
N GLY A 60 1.69 16.80 3.35
CA GLY A 60 0.73 15.83 2.82
C GLY A 60 -0.60 16.48 2.40
N ARG A 61 -1.09 17.45 3.18
CA ARG A 61 -2.28 18.25 2.80
C ARG A 61 -2.04 19.08 1.55
N ARG A 62 -0.83 19.62 1.38
CA ARG A 62 -0.44 20.37 0.18
C ARG A 62 -0.45 19.47 -1.06
N ILE A 63 0.18 18.29 -1.00
CA ILE A 63 0.14 17.30 -2.08
C ILE A 63 -1.31 16.98 -2.47
N ARG A 64 -2.14 16.64 -1.47
CA ARG A 64 -3.55 16.32 -1.68
C ARG A 64 -4.31 17.46 -2.36
N SER A 65 -4.07 18.70 -1.92
CA SER A 65 -4.72 19.88 -2.51
C SER A 65 -4.26 20.14 -3.94
N THR A 66 -2.96 20.01 -4.23
CA THR A 66 -2.41 20.18 -5.58
C THR A 66 -2.99 19.15 -6.52
N ILE A 67 -3.00 17.87 -6.14
CA ILE A 67 -3.59 16.81 -6.96
C ILE A 67 -5.07 17.10 -7.22
N LEU A 68 -5.85 17.39 -6.17
CA LEU A 68 -7.27 17.70 -6.32
C LEU A 68 -7.51 18.90 -7.26
N LYS A 69 -6.70 19.95 -7.20
CA LYS A 69 -6.82 21.12 -8.08
C LYS A 69 -6.46 20.79 -9.53
N CYS A 70 -5.43 19.98 -9.74
CA CYS A 70 -4.91 19.68 -11.07
C CYS A 70 -5.67 18.57 -11.80
N THR A 71 -6.29 17.64 -11.07
CA THR A 71 -6.91 16.44 -11.64
C THR A 71 -8.38 16.27 -11.27
N GLY A 72 -8.88 16.99 -10.27
CA GLY A 72 -10.23 16.80 -9.72
C GLY A 72 -10.39 15.54 -8.87
N ILE A 73 -9.32 14.77 -8.65
CA ILE A 73 -9.38 13.48 -7.97
C ILE A 73 -8.94 13.63 -6.50
N PRO A 74 -9.77 13.20 -5.53
CA PRO A 74 -9.37 13.20 -4.13
C PRO A 74 -8.39 12.05 -3.87
N VAL A 75 -7.32 12.33 -3.11
CA VAL A 75 -6.33 11.34 -2.71
C VAL A 75 -6.26 11.21 -1.18
N GLY A 76 -5.95 10.02 -0.69
CA GLY A 76 -5.59 9.74 0.70
C GLY A 76 -4.07 9.73 0.86
N VAL A 77 -3.60 10.22 2.01
CA VAL A 77 -2.18 10.38 2.31
C VAL A 77 -1.85 9.78 3.68
N GLY A 78 -0.92 8.83 3.73
CA GLY A 78 -0.38 8.24 4.95
C GLY A 78 1.12 8.50 5.05
N ILE A 79 1.58 9.07 6.17
CA ILE A 79 3.00 9.36 6.42
C ILE A 79 3.48 8.47 7.57
N ALA A 80 4.55 7.70 7.35
CA ALA A 80 5.16 6.90 8.40
C ALA A 80 6.62 6.50 8.09
N PRO A 81 7.40 6.00 9.05
CA PRO A 81 8.81 5.64 8.83
C PRO A 81 9.05 4.36 8.01
N THR A 82 8.01 3.61 7.66
CA THR A 82 8.16 2.40 6.85
C THR A 82 7.01 2.31 5.86
N LYS A 83 7.22 1.72 4.66
CA LYS A 83 6.18 1.52 3.64
C LYS A 83 4.94 0.84 4.20
N THR A 84 5.11 -0.18 5.05
CA THR A 84 3.96 -0.89 5.66
C THR A 84 3.18 0.02 6.60
N LEU A 85 3.86 0.80 7.44
CA LEU A 85 3.20 1.76 8.31
C LEU A 85 2.54 2.88 7.50
N ALA A 86 3.14 3.32 6.39
CA ALA A 86 2.59 4.36 5.53
C ALA A 86 1.28 3.91 4.88
N LYS A 87 1.20 2.64 4.42
CA LYS A 87 -0.06 2.04 3.97
C LYS A 87 -1.10 1.96 5.10
N LEU A 88 -0.69 1.57 6.30
CA LEU A 88 -1.59 1.50 7.45
C LEU A 88 -2.13 2.89 7.85
N ALA A 89 -1.28 3.91 7.79
CA ALA A 89 -1.65 5.30 8.01
C ALA A 89 -2.66 5.77 6.97
N ASN A 90 -2.42 5.46 5.69
CA ASN A 90 -3.33 5.83 4.61
C ASN A 90 -4.69 5.09 4.71
N HIS A 91 -4.69 3.82 5.08
CA HIS A 91 -5.93 3.09 5.42
C HIS A 91 -6.69 3.81 6.54
N THR A 92 -5.99 4.25 7.59
CA THR A 92 -6.59 5.02 8.69
C THR A 92 -7.14 6.37 8.22
N ALA A 93 -6.43 7.06 7.31
CA ALA A 93 -6.86 8.33 6.73
C ALA A 93 -8.18 8.19 5.96
N LYS A 94 -8.35 7.08 5.24
CA LYS A 94 -9.61 6.76 4.55
C LYS A 94 -10.74 6.40 5.51
N ARG A 95 -10.46 5.57 6.52
CA ARG A 95 -11.45 5.14 7.52
C ARG A 95 -11.98 6.30 8.36
N LEU A 96 -11.10 7.24 8.72
CA LEU A 96 -11.39 8.38 9.59
C LEU A 96 -11.35 9.68 8.79
N LEU A 97 -11.87 9.68 7.57
CA LEU A 97 -11.77 10.81 6.64
C LEU A 97 -12.33 12.11 7.24
N ALA A 98 -13.44 12.03 7.98
CA ALA A 98 -14.07 13.18 8.62
C ALA A 98 -13.18 13.83 9.70
N GLN A 99 -12.41 13.03 10.43
CA GLN A 99 -11.55 13.51 11.52
C GLN A 99 -10.16 13.91 11.03
N THR A 100 -9.65 13.22 10.01
CA THR A 100 -8.26 13.36 9.55
C THR A 100 -8.13 14.32 8.36
N GLY A 101 -9.23 14.56 7.62
CA GLY A 101 -9.20 15.31 6.37
C GLY A 101 -8.43 14.58 5.26
N GLY A 102 -8.24 13.26 5.38
CA GLY A 102 -7.58 12.42 4.37
C GLY A 102 -6.05 12.41 4.45
N VAL A 103 -5.47 12.92 5.54
CA VAL A 103 -4.03 12.87 5.80
C VAL A 103 -3.77 12.37 7.21
N VAL A 104 -2.96 11.32 7.36
CA VAL A 104 -2.58 10.76 8.66
C VAL A 104 -1.07 10.60 8.73
N ASP A 105 -0.47 11.17 9.77
CA ASP A 105 0.96 11.05 10.08
C ASP A 105 1.14 10.27 11.38
N ILE A 106 1.86 9.14 11.29
CA ILE A 106 2.20 8.25 12.42
C ILE A 106 3.72 8.07 12.61
N CYS A 107 4.50 9.07 12.22
CA CYS A 107 5.92 9.13 12.58
C CYS A 107 6.11 9.14 14.10
N ASP A 108 5.23 9.84 14.81
CA ASP A 108 5.16 9.82 16.27
C ASP A 108 4.72 8.44 16.83
N LEU A 109 5.44 7.95 17.84
CA LEU A 109 5.19 6.64 18.45
C LEU A 109 3.83 6.54 19.13
N HIS A 110 3.33 7.63 19.73
CA HIS A 110 2.03 7.62 20.39
C HIS A 110 0.90 7.46 19.36
N LYS A 111 0.94 8.24 18.28
CA LYS A 111 0.00 8.11 17.15
C LYS A 111 0.10 6.74 16.49
N ARG A 112 1.31 6.22 16.26
CA ARG A 112 1.54 4.87 15.70
C ARG A 112 0.90 3.79 16.56
N ASN A 113 1.16 3.82 17.86
CA ASN A 113 0.62 2.83 18.79
C ASN A 113 -0.91 2.87 18.84
N TRP A 114 -1.50 4.06 18.75
CA TRP A 114 -2.95 4.20 18.65
C TRP A 114 -3.48 3.55 17.37
N VAL A 115 -2.89 3.82 16.22
CA VAL A 115 -3.30 3.20 14.94
C VAL A 115 -3.15 1.68 14.97
N LEU A 116 -2.02 1.16 15.46
CA LEU A 116 -1.74 -0.27 15.53
C LEU A 116 -2.76 -1.02 16.42
N ARG A 117 -3.17 -0.44 17.55
CA ARG A 117 -4.17 -1.03 18.46
C ARG A 117 -5.57 -1.02 17.87
N ASN A 118 -5.91 0.01 17.10
CA ASN A 118 -7.25 0.22 16.55
C ASN A 118 -7.41 -0.33 15.13
N THR A 119 -6.48 -1.16 14.67
CA THR A 119 -6.49 -1.77 13.34
C THR A 119 -6.43 -3.28 13.45
N CYS A 120 -7.39 -3.95 12.80
CA CYS A 120 -7.43 -5.40 12.72
C CYS A 120 -6.22 -5.91 11.92
N VAL A 121 -5.69 -7.08 12.28
CA VAL A 121 -4.56 -7.70 11.59
C VAL A 121 -4.88 -7.98 10.10
N SER A 122 -6.15 -8.13 9.73
CA SER A 122 -6.59 -8.31 8.35
C SER A 122 -6.39 -7.10 7.44
N GLU A 123 -6.28 -5.90 8.03
CA GLU A 123 -6.06 -4.66 7.28
C GLU A 123 -4.57 -4.37 7.07
N VAL A 124 -3.69 -5.18 7.65
CA VAL A 124 -2.24 -5.06 7.46
C VAL A 124 -1.88 -5.55 6.06
N TRP A 125 -1.12 -4.72 5.34
CA TRP A 125 -0.62 -5.06 4.01
C TRP A 125 0.18 -6.38 4.04
N GLY A 126 -0.18 -7.32 3.16
CA GLY A 126 0.39 -8.66 3.10
C GLY A 126 -0.35 -9.73 3.91
N VAL A 127 -1.35 -9.36 4.73
CA VAL A 127 -2.17 -10.32 5.50
C VAL A 127 -3.49 -10.62 4.80
N GLY A 128 -3.54 -11.73 4.06
CA GLY A 128 -4.77 -12.22 3.42
C GLY A 128 -5.72 -12.99 4.34
N LYS A 129 -6.92 -13.34 3.85
CA LYS A 129 -7.96 -14.08 4.61
C LYS A 129 -7.46 -15.37 5.26
N LYS A 130 -6.67 -16.17 4.54
CA LYS A 130 -6.08 -17.42 5.09
C LYS A 130 -5.09 -17.12 6.21
N MET A 131 -4.23 -16.11 6.01
CA MET A 131 -3.24 -15.71 7.00
C MET A 131 -3.90 -15.18 8.27
N LYS A 132 -4.98 -14.40 8.13
CA LYS A 132 -5.81 -13.94 9.26
C LYS A 132 -6.22 -15.10 10.16
N ALA A 133 -6.79 -16.16 9.60
CA ALA A 133 -7.25 -17.32 10.39
C ALA A 133 -6.10 -17.99 11.17
N HIS A 134 -4.92 -18.09 10.56
CA HIS A 134 -3.73 -18.62 11.24
C HIS A 134 -3.21 -17.71 12.35
N LEU A 135 -3.21 -16.39 12.14
CA LEU A 135 -2.79 -15.41 13.14
C LEU A 135 -3.77 -15.35 14.32
N GLU A 136 -5.07 -15.41 14.05
CA GLU A 136 -6.11 -15.47 15.09
C GLU A 136 -5.99 -16.73 15.95
N ALA A 137 -5.62 -17.87 15.37
CA ALA A 137 -5.33 -19.10 16.11
C ALA A 137 -4.09 -18.96 17.04
N MET A 138 -3.21 -18.01 16.76
CA MET A 138 -2.09 -17.62 17.64
C MET A 138 -2.43 -16.46 18.59
N ASN A 139 -3.70 -16.08 18.68
CA ASN A 139 -4.20 -14.95 19.45
C ASN A 139 -3.65 -13.58 18.98
N ILE A 140 -3.24 -13.48 17.72
CA ILE A 140 -2.79 -12.24 17.07
C ILE A 140 -4.00 -11.67 16.30
N ARG A 141 -4.63 -10.61 16.83
CA ARG A 141 -5.87 -10.05 16.25
C ARG A 141 -5.73 -8.63 15.75
N SER A 142 -4.82 -7.85 16.33
CA SER A 142 -4.54 -6.47 15.94
C SER A 142 -3.18 -6.33 15.25
N ALA A 143 -2.99 -5.22 14.52
CA ALA A 143 -1.68 -4.87 13.97
C ALA A 143 -0.63 -4.69 15.07
N MET A 144 -1.03 -4.23 16.27
CA MET A 144 -0.17 -4.17 17.45
C MET A 144 0.31 -5.56 17.92
N ASP A 145 -0.57 -6.57 17.90
CA ASP A 145 -0.20 -7.93 18.29
C ASP A 145 0.82 -8.50 17.31
N LEU A 146 0.64 -8.23 16.01
CA LEU A 146 1.57 -8.67 14.98
C LEU A 146 2.93 -7.96 15.10
N ALA A 147 2.93 -6.66 15.38
CA ALA A 147 4.16 -5.89 15.60
C ALA A 147 4.97 -6.38 16.82
N LYS A 148 4.29 -6.96 17.83
CA LYS A 148 4.91 -7.50 19.06
C LYS A 148 5.26 -8.98 18.97
N ALA A 149 4.77 -9.69 17.96
CA ALA A 149 5.04 -11.11 17.81
C ALA A 149 6.52 -11.36 17.50
N ASP A 150 7.06 -12.49 17.96
CA ASP A 150 8.46 -12.84 17.72
C ASP A 150 8.72 -13.07 16.21
N PRO A 151 9.60 -12.29 15.57
CA PRO A 151 9.87 -12.41 14.14
C PRO A 151 10.39 -13.79 13.73
N ARG A 152 11.17 -14.47 14.60
CA ARG A 152 11.70 -15.81 14.30
C ARG A 152 10.57 -16.84 14.20
N THR A 153 9.65 -16.80 15.16
CA THR A 153 8.45 -17.65 15.14
C THR A 153 7.60 -17.40 13.90
N LEU A 154 7.38 -16.14 13.51
CA LEU A 154 6.63 -15.79 12.30
C LEU A 154 7.29 -16.32 11.03
N ARG A 155 8.62 -16.21 10.93
CA ARG A 155 9.40 -16.75 9.80
C ARG A 155 9.24 -18.26 9.67
N THR A 156 9.42 -18.98 10.78
CA THR A 156 9.38 -20.45 10.78
C THR A 156 7.99 -21.01 10.50
N ARG A 157 6.93 -20.35 11.00
CA ARG A 157 5.55 -20.83 10.83
C ARG A 157 4.90 -20.39 9.52
N PHE A 158 5.28 -19.22 8.99
CA PHE A 158 4.61 -18.62 7.84
C PHE A 158 5.59 -18.36 6.70
N SER A 159 6.25 -17.21 6.72
CA SER A 159 7.16 -16.80 5.65
C SER A 159 8.03 -15.63 6.10
N VAL A 160 9.09 -15.38 5.32
CA VAL A 160 9.94 -14.20 5.45
C VAL A 160 9.15 -12.90 5.22
N VAL A 161 8.09 -12.95 4.41
CA VAL A 161 7.25 -11.78 4.14
C VAL A 161 6.53 -11.33 5.41
N ILE A 162 5.88 -12.25 6.14
CA ILE A 162 5.19 -11.92 7.40
C ILE A 162 6.18 -11.47 8.48
N GLU A 163 7.37 -12.06 8.53
CA GLU A 163 8.46 -11.59 9.40
C GLU A 163 8.83 -10.13 9.08
N LYS A 164 9.05 -9.79 7.80
CA LYS A 164 9.34 -8.41 7.36
C LYS A 164 8.20 -7.47 7.71
N THR A 165 6.94 -7.84 7.45
CA THR A 165 5.76 -7.04 7.81
C THR A 165 5.70 -6.75 9.31
N ALA A 166 5.96 -7.74 10.17
CA ALA A 166 5.98 -7.51 11.62
C ALA A 166 7.08 -6.53 12.05
N ARG A 167 8.28 -6.66 11.47
CA ARG A 167 9.40 -5.72 11.72
C ARG A 167 9.09 -4.30 11.24
N GLU A 168 8.49 -4.18 10.07
CA GLU A 168 8.05 -2.90 9.52
C GLU A 168 7.04 -2.20 10.44
N LEU A 169 6.06 -2.94 10.97
CA LEU A 169 5.08 -2.42 11.93
C LEU A 169 5.73 -2.00 13.25
N ALA A 170 6.78 -2.71 13.68
CA ALA A 170 7.61 -2.33 14.83
C ALA A 170 8.50 -1.10 14.55
N GLY A 171 8.59 -0.65 13.30
CA GLY A 171 9.35 0.54 12.88
C GLY A 171 10.73 0.24 12.29
N THR A 172 11.06 -1.02 12.04
CA THR A 172 12.31 -1.41 11.39
C THR A 172 12.07 -1.53 9.88
N SER A 173 12.66 -0.63 9.10
CA SER A 173 12.52 -0.68 7.63
C SER A 173 13.18 -1.95 7.07
N CYS A 174 12.40 -2.72 6.29
CA CYS A 174 12.78 -3.97 5.65
C CYS A 174 12.41 -4.01 4.15
N LEU A 175 11.72 -2.98 3.67
CA LEU A 175 11.24 -2.81 2.29
C LEU A 175 11.77 -1.45 1.79
N GLU A 176 13.00 -1.43 1.29
CA GLU A 176 13.63 -0.20 0.81
C GLU A 176 12.98 0.31 -0.49
N MET A 177 13.13 1.61 -0.76
CA MET A 177 12.76 2.19 -2.04
C MET A 177 13.69 1.66 -3.14
N GLY A 178 13.10 1.22 -4.26
CA GLY A 178 13.88 0.70 -5.39
C GLY A 178 14.29 -0.77 -5.31
N GLU A 179 13.74 -1.56 -4.36
CA GLU A 179 13.59 -3.01 -4.60
C GLU A 179 12.62 -3.15 -5.79
N ALA A 180 13.17 -3.12 -7.01
CA ALA A 180 12.40 -3.28 -8.23
C ALA A 180 11.56 -4.55 -8.12
N GLU A 181 10.23 -4.41 -8.14
CA GLU A 181 9.38 -5.56 -8.38
C GLU A 181 9.94 -6.25 -9.64
N PRO A 182 10.19 -7.58 -9.59
CA PRO A 182 10.69 -8.27 -10.76
C PRO A 182 9.76 -7.92 -11.93
N PRO A 183 10.32 -7.60 -13.11
CA PRO A 183 9.52 -7.14 -14.25
C PRO A 183 8.36 -8.12 -14.43
N LYS A 184 7.13 -7.59 -14.58
CA LYS A 184 5.91 -8.41 -14.72
C LYS A 184 6.18 -9.56 -15.69
N GLN A 185 6.33 -10.76 -15.14
CA GLN A 185 6.72 -11.93 -15.91
C GLN A 185 5.55 -12.50 -16.70
N GLU A 186 4.33 -12.06 -16.37
CA GLU A 186 3.09 -12.56 -16.93
C GLU A 186 2.13 -11.39 -17.24
N ILE A 187 1.61 -11.39 -18.46
CA ILE A 187 0.45 -10.58 -18.85
C ILE A 187 -0.74 -11.54 -18.94
N CYS A 188 -1.63 -11.50 -17.95
CA CYS A 188 -2.84 -12.32 -17.94
C CYS A 188 -4.04 -11.48 -18.36
N SER A 189 -4.64 -11.82 -19.51
CA SER A 189 -5.94 -11.29 -19.93
C SER A 189 -7.00 -12.38 -19.70
N SER A 190 -7.69 -12.33 -18.57
CA SER A 190 -8.78 -13.26 -18.25
C SER A 190 -10.14 -12.59 -18.44
N ARG A 191 -11.04 -13.23 -19.18
CA ARG A 191 -12.46 -12.83 -19.26
C ARG A 191 -13.32 -13.96 -18.68
N MET A 192 -14.30 -13.58 -17.88
CA MET A 192 -15.28 -14.54 -17.33
C MET A 192 -16.49 -14.61 -18.25
N PHE A 193 -17.00 -15.81 -18.50
CA PHE A 193 -18.29 -15.99 -19.15
C PHE A 193 -19.41 -15.59 -18.17
N GLY A 194 -20.36 -14.77 -18.61
CA GLY A 194 -21.49 -14.33 -17.78
C GLY A 194 -22.46 -15.45 -17.39
N GLN A 195 -22.36 -16.61 -18.05
CA GLN A 195 -23.15 -17.80 -17.78
C GLN A 195 -22.30 -19.05 -17.95
N ARG A 196 -22.69 -20.13 -17.28
CA ARG A 196 -22.00 -21.42 -17.39
C ARG A 196 -22.21 -21.99 -18.80
N LEU A 197 -21.11 -22.20 -19.52
CA LEU A 197 -21.11 -22.85 -20.83
C LEU A 197 -20.95 -24.37 -20.65
N THR A 198 -21.71 -25.15 -21.43
CA THR A 198 -21.66 -26.63 -21.45
C THR A 198 -21.21 -27.20 -22.78
N THR A 199 -21.03 -26.35 -23.81
CA THR A 199 -20.63 -26.72 -25.17
C THR A 199 -19.29 -26.09 -25.54
N ILE A 200 -18.56 -26.72 -26.47
CA ILE A 200 -17.17 -26.35 -26.80
C ILE A 200 -17.09 -25.19 -27.81
N GLU A 201 -18.11 -25.02 -28.63
CA GLU A 201 -18.22 -24.01 -29.69
C GLU A 201 -18.07 -22.56 -29.16
N PRO A 202 -18.83 -22.10 -28.15
CA PRO A 202 -18.68 -20.74 -27.62
C PRO A 202 -17.33 -20.53 -26.90
N ILE A 203 -16.72 -21.61 -26.38
CA ILE A 203 -15.39 -21.55 -25.75
C ILE A 203 -14.33 -21.30 -26.83
N LYS A 204 -14.40 -22.01 -27.97
CA LYS A 204 -13.48 -21.84 -29.10
C LYS A 204 -13.53 -20.42 -29.67
N GLU A 205 -14.73 -19.88 -29.84
CA GLU A 205 -14.94 -18.51 -30.35
C GLU A 205 -14.32 -17.45 -29.43
N ALA A 206 -14.52 -17.58 -28.12
CA ALA A 206 -13.93 -16.69 -27.13
C ALA A 206 -12.40 -16.76 -27.13
N VAL A 207 -11.82 -17.96 -27.20
CA VAL A 207 -10.35 -18.13 -27.28
C VAL A 207 -9.79 -17.51 -28.56
N ALA A 208 -10.47 -17.69 -29.70
CA ALA A 208 -10.05 -17.11 -30.97
C ALA A 208 -10.07 -15.57 -30.96
N THR A 209 -11.04 -14.97 -30.26
CA THR A 209 -11.16 -13.51 -30.13
C THR A 209 -10.13 -12.92 -29.16
N LEU A 210 -9.60 -13.73 -28.24
CA LEU A 210 -8.60 -13.30 -27.24
C LEU A 210 -7.16 -13.33 -27.76
N HIS A 211 -6.87 -14.13 -28.79
CA HIS A 211 -5.53 -14.30 -29.34
C HIS A 211 -4.87 -13.05 -29.99
N PRO A 212 -5.60 -12.06 -30.55
CA PRO A 212 -4.97 -10.87 -31.16
C PRO A 212 -4.40 -9.85 -30.17
N ALA A 213 -4.73 -9.94 -28.87
CA ALA A 213 -4.40 -8.91 -27.87
C ALA A 213 -3.07 -9.14 -27.13
N CYS A 214 -2.36 -10.24 -27.39
CA CYS A 214 -1.03 -10.54 -26.87
C CYS A 214 0.00 -10.47 -28.01
N ARG A 215 0.37 -9.27 -28.45
CA ARG A 215 1.61 -8.99 -29.17
C ARG A 215 2.32 -7.83 -28.52
#